data_AF-A0A815TUR5-F1
#
_entry.id   AF-A0A815TUR5-F1
#
_cell.length_a   1.000
_cell.length_b   1.000
_cell.length_c   1.000
_cell.angle_alpha   90.00
_cell.angle_beta   90.00
_cell.angle_gamma   90.00
#
_symmetry.space_group_name_H-M   'P 1'
#
loop_
_entity.id
_entity.type
_entity.pdbx_description
1 polymer ?
#
loop_
_entity_poly.entity_id
_entity_poly.type
_entity_poly.pdbx_seq_one_letter_code
_entity_poly.pdbx_strand_id
1 'polypeptide(L)'
;MISDFWIIDYNKKNLYYGFFVGNGLVGIRNILDAGCTIEGDNVVLLQQTARYRLKIMEELEDNNDKNINPSIYEIISKSSSPDEQFFNNSVQLVHTTKTHIETFIMRMKLLSVDQIYELERKITSEDLYLWSIPIDIIENYEIYIETNDISLEDEMITNCTLPRFGSMCQYEFYYYHRNYSSLYEIIHGYYKSYEYDPPDLTCYLHLQCNRDYASVCLDWTEICNGKLDCLDGPYDEEHCWQLEFIECNEHEYQCQNGLCIPNEFVNDNVINFDCLDRSDEINPNLDVYRIMHRQEPAFGYEDAICQNRFLTNSCFEKRHDLLLKSIFSIKDQSISNQCWFALQYYFGIKNSMYSSLSINIMNNICKTILKENCSETLVFPNIPIFFGHIYMVFNTNNLSFPYLCSNQSHFTYDISINYMKCLSTDLNLQLIIENEITW
;
A
#
# COMPACT_ATOMS: atom_id res chain seq x y z
N MET A 1 7.17 42.19 -31.51
CA MET A 1 6.08 43.19 -31.53
C MET A 1 4.88 42.49 -32.15
N ILE A 2 3.95 41.86 -31.46
CA ILE A 2 3.36 41.95 -30.10
C ILE A 2 3.08 40.47 -29.72
N SER A 3 3.93 39.74 -28.99
CA SER A 3 3.98 39.56 -27.52
C SER A 3 2.65 39.70 -26.75
N ASP A 4 2.36 38.65 -25.98
CA ASP A 4 1.57 38.61 -24.75
C ASP A 4 0.06 38.73 -24.86
N PHE A 5 -0.66 37.60 -24.74
CA PHE A 5 -1.95 37.54 -24.04
C PHE A 5 -2.45 36.10 -23.80
N TRP A 6 -1.68 35.25 -23.10
CA TRP A 6 -2.22 34.10 -22.35
C TRP A 6 -1.32 33.79 -21.15
N ILE A 7 -1.18 34.77 -20.26
CA ILE A 7 -0.72 34.52 -18.88
C ILE A 7 -1.97 34.67 -18.01
N ILE A 8 -2.48 33.54 -17.52
CA ILE A 8 -3.49 33.54 -16.46
C ILE A 8 -2.73 33.73 -15.15
N ASP A 9 -2.59 34.98 -14.74
CA ASP A 9 -2.16 35.34 -13.40
C ASP A 9 -3.32 35.05 -12.43
N TYR A 10 -3.12 34.08 -11.54
CA TYR A 10 -4.11 33.65 -10.55
C TYR A 10 -4.33 34.67 -9.43
N ASN A 11 -3.59 35.79 -9.42
CA ASN A 11 -3.73 36.82 -8.41
C ASN A 11 -4.36 38.10 -8.98
N LYS A 12 -5.71 38.13 -8.93
CA LYS A 12 -6.64 39.29 -9.05
C LYS A 12 -7.33 39.50 -10.42
N LYS A 13 -8.66 39.34 -10.37
CA LYS A 13 -9.70 40.09 -11.12
C LYS A 13 -9.53 40.19 -12.64
N ASN A 14 -9.99 39.18 -13.39
CA ASN A 14 -10.50 39.36 -14.77
C ASN A 14 -11.46 38.23 -15.22
N LEU A 15 -12.48 37.92 -14.41
CA LEU A 15 -13.59 37.00 -14.78
C LEU A 15 -14.62 37.62 -15.75
N TYR A 16 -14.46 38.88 -16.15
CA TYR A 16 -15.50 39.64 -16.85
C TYR A 16 -15.66 39.31 -18.34
N TYR A 17 -14.69 38.65 -18.97
CA TYR A 17 -14.77 38.31 -20.39
C TYR A 17 -15.82 37.23 -20.68
N GLY A 18 -16.15 36.34 -19.74
CA GLY A 18 -17.17 35.31 -19.92
C GLY A 18 -18.60 35.85 -20.10
N PHE A 19 -18.87 37.07 -19.63
CA PHE A 19 -20.17 37.75 -19.79
C PHE A 19 -20.27 38.57 -21.09
N PHE A 20 -19.17 38.71 -21.84
CA PHE A 20 -19.18 39.44 -23.09
C PHE A 20 -19.90 38.61 -24.17
N VAL A 21 -20.93 39.19 -24.81
CA VAL A 21 -21.73 38.51 -25.84
C VAL A 21 -20.86 37.98 -26.99
N GLY A 22 -19.75 38.65 -27.29
CA GLY A 22 -18.79 38.23 -28.31
C GLY A 22 -18.12 36.86 -28.06
N ASN A 23 -18.15 36.34 -26.83
CA ASN A 23 -17.66 34.99 -26.51
C ASN A 23 -18.72 33.89 -26.68
N GLY A 24 -19.98 34.23 -26.99
CA GLY A 24 -21.03 33.26 -27.32
C GLY A 24 -21.57 32.41 -26.15
N LEU A 25 -20.89 32.35 -25.01
CA LEU A 25 -21.24 31.51 -23.86
C LEU A 25 -22.67 31.73 -23.34
N VAL A 26 -23.11 32.99 -23.26
CA VAL A 26 -24.48 33.33 -22.82
C VAL A 26 -25.53 32.79 -23.80
N GLY A 27 -25.25 32.86 -25.10
CA GLY A 27 -26.14 32.32 -26.13
C GLY A 27 -26.24 30.80 -26.08
N ILE A 28 -25.09 30.12 -25.96
CA ILE A 28 -25.03 28.66 -25.84
C ILE A 28 -25.76 28.18 -24.58
N ARG A 29 -25.49 28.81 -23.42
CA ARG A 29 -26.15 28.46 -22.16
C ARG A 29 -27.67 28.59 -22.26
N ASN A 30 -28.18 29.69 -22.81
CA ASN A 30 -29.63 29.90 -22.90
C ASN A 30 -30.33 28.84 -23.77
N ILE A 31 -29.66 28.35 -24.83
CA ILE A 31 -30.19 27.29 -25.68
C ILE A 31 -30.17 25.94 -24.93
N LEU A 32 -29.08 25.63 -24.22
CA LEU A 32 -28.95 24.38 -23.48
C LEU A 32 -29.86 24.32 -22.24
N ASP A 33 -29.98 25.41 -21.49
CA ASP A 33 -30.82 25.50 -20.30
C ASP A 33 -32.31 25.26 -20.63
N ALA A 34 -32.74 25.59 -21.87
CA ALA A 34 -34.09 25.32 -22.34
C ALA A 34 -34.39 23.81 -22.40
N GLY A 35 -33.37 22.97 -22.64
CA GLY A 35 -33.47 21.51 -22.62
C GLY A 35 -33.78 20.92 -21.24
N CYS A 36 -33.67 21.69 -20.16
CA CYS A 36 -34.04 21.26 -18.81
C CYS A 36 -35.57 21.28 -18.56
N THR A 37 -36.34 21.88 -19.47
CA THR A 37 -37.80 22.02 -19.34
C THR A 37 -38.54 21.57 -20.59
N ILE A 38 -37.96 21.81 -21.78
CA ILE A 38 -38.55 21.38 -23.05
C ILE A 38 -38.38 19.85 -23.17
N GLU A 39 -39.40 19.16 -23.70
CA GLU A 39 -39.49 17.69 -23.81
C GLU A 39 -39.68 16.93 -22.47
N GLY A 40 -39.73 17.67 -21.36
CA GLY A 40 -40.07 17.17 -20.04
C GLY A 40 -39.31 17.91 -18.97
N ASP A 41 -39.99 18.33 -17.90
CA ASP A 41 -39.29 18.95 -16.78
C ASP A 41 -38.35 17.93 -16.13
N ASN A 42 -37.09 18.31 -15.91
CA ASN A 42 -36.06 17.42 -15.37
C ASN A 42 -36.50 16.71 -14.07
N VAL A 43 -37.20 17.40 -13.17
CA VAL A 43 -37.64 16.80 -11.91
C VAL A 43 -38.72 15.75 -12.17
N VAL A 44 -39.63 16.03 -13.10
CA VAL A 44 -40.69 15.09 -13.50
C VAL A 44 -40.08 13.86 -14.20
N LEU A 45 -39.13 14.05 -15.10
CA LEU A 45 -38.43 12.94 -15.78
C LEU A 45 -37.65 12.07 -14.79
N LEU A 46 -36.96 12.68 -13.82
CA LEU A 46 -36.27 11.94 -12.76
C LEU A 46 -37.26 11.13 -11.89
N GLN A 47 -38.44 11.68 -11.60
CA GLN A 47 -39.49 10.96 -10.89
C GLN A 47 -40.09 9.82 -11.74
N GLN A 48 -40.23 10.00 -13.06
CA GLN A 48 -40.67 8.92 -13.96
C GLN A 48 -39.67 7.76 -13.97
N THR A 49 -38.38 8.05 -14.07
CA THR A 49 -37.32 7.04 -13.98
C THR A 49 -37.30 6.37 -12.60
N ALA A 50 -37.56 7.12 -11.52
CA ALA A 50 -37.68 6.54 -10.18
C ALA A 50 -38.84 5.53 -10.09
N ARG A 51 -40.00 5.80 -10.73
CA ARG A 51 -41.13 4.85 -10.79
C ARG A 51 -40.75 3.57 -11.52
N TYR A 52 -40.02 3.68 -12.64
CA TYR A 52 -39.53 2.51 -13.37
C TYR A 52 -38.60 1.66 -12.51
N ARG A 53 -37.67 2.30 -11.77
CA ARG A 53 -36.74 1.61 -10.87
C ARG A 53 -37.47 0.89 -9.73
N LEU A 54 -38.44 1.54 -9.09
CA LEU A 54 -39.25 0.91 -8.04
C LEU A 54 -39.97 -0.33 -8.55
N LYS A 55 -40.53 -0.27 -9.77
CA LYS A 55 -41.19 -1.42 -10.39
C LYS A 55 -40.23 -2.60 -10.62
N ILE A 56 -39.02 -2.35 -11.14
CA ILE A 56 -38.01 -3.41 -11.29
C ILE A 56 -37.64 -4.00 -9.93
N MET A 57 -37.51 -3.16 -8.90
CA MET A 57 -37.14 -3.61 -7.56
C MET A 57 -38.23 -4.48 -6.93
N GLU A 58 -39.51 -4.12 -7.10
CA GLU A 58 -40.65 -4.96 -6.72
C GLU A 58 -40.62 -6.32 -7.44
N GLU A 59 -40.36 -6.32 -8.76
CA GLU A 59 -40.24 -7.56 -9.55
C GLU A 59 -39.04 -8.43 -9.12
N LEU A 60 -37.95 -7.85 -8.59
CA LEU A 60 -36.79 -8.59 -8.07
C LEU A 60 -37.04 -9.14 -6.65
N GLU A 61 -37.80 -8.42 -5.81
CA GLU A 61 -38.22 -8.90 -4.49
C GLU A 61 -39.14 -10.11 -4.59
N ASP A 62 -40.12 -10.08 -5.51
CA ASP A 62 -41.04 -11.21 -5.76
C ASP A 62 -40.31 -12.47 -6.26
N ASN A 63 -39.11 -12.31 -6.83
CA ASN A 63 -38.27 -13.40 -7.33
C ASN A 63 -37.23 -13.92 -6.30
N ASN A 64 -37.29 -13.48 -5.03
CA ASN A 64 -36.47 -13.97 -3.91
C ASN A 64 -34.94 -13.71 -4.02
N ASP A 65 -34.51 -12.69 -4.75
CA ASP A 65 -33.10 -12.28 -4.78
C ASP A 65 -32.73 -11.50 -3.49
N LYS A 66 -32.04 -12.17 -2.55
CA LYS A 66 -31.85 -11.73 -1.15
C LYS A 66 -30.82 -10.61 -0.89
N ASN A 67 -30.37 -9.89 -1.91
CA ASN A 67 -29.35 -8.84 -1.76
C ASN A 67 -29.89 -7.42 -2.02
N ILE A 68 -31.05 -7.09 -1.46
CA ILE A 68 -31.64 -5.75 -1.55
C ILE A 68 -31.39 -4.97 -0.25
N ASN A 69 -30.89 -3.74 -0.40
CA ASN A 69 -30.36 -2.89 0.67
C ASN A 69 -31.42 -2.58 1.77
N PRO A 70 -31.10 -2.74 3.06
CA PRO A 70 -32.03 -2.51 4.19
C PRO A 70 -32.67 -1.11 4.26
N SER A 71 -32.07 -0.09 3.62
CA SER A 71 -32.59 1.28 3.59
C SER A 71 -33.91 1.44 2.82
N ILE A 72 -34.38 0.40 2.12
CA ILE A 72 -35.62 0.39 1.33
C ILE A 72 -36.84 0.02 2.20
N TYR A 73 -36.65 -0.76 3.27
CA TYR A 73 -37.73 -1.19 4.16
C TYR A 73 -38.44 -0.02 4.89
N GLU A 74 -37.79 1.14 4.97
CA GLU A 74 -38.36 2.32 5.61
C GLU A 74 -39.45 3.01 4.76
N ILE A 75 -39.45 2.78 3.44
CA ILE A 75 -40.39 3.44 2.51
C ILE A 75 -41.77 2.75 2.48
N ILE A 76 -41.83 1.44 2.74
CA ILE A 76 -43.04 0.63 2.53
C ILE A 76 -43.97 0.59 3.77
N SER A 77 -43.58 1.19 4.90
CA SER A 77 -44.41 1.12 6.13
C SER A 77 -45.10 2.45 6.49
N LYS A 78 -46.34 2.63 6.00
CA LYS A 78 -47.52 3.14 6.74
C LYS A 78 -48.70 3.47 5.81
N SER A 79 -49.90 3.44 6.40
CA SER A 79 -51.25 3.59 5.86
C SER A 79 -51.55 4.89 5.08
N SER A 80 -50.84 5.16 3.98
CA SER A 80 -51.14 6.23 3.02
C SER A 80 -51.26 5.66 1.60
N SER A 81 -51.88 6.42 0.70
CA SER A 81 -52.03 5.98 -0.70
C SER A 81 -50.66 5.89 -1.40
N PRO A 82 -50.48 5.02 -2.41
CA PRO A 82 -49.19 4.87 -3.11
C PRO A 82 -48.65 6.19 -3.70
N ASP A 83 -49.54 7.04 -4.22
CA ASP A 83 -49.14 8.36 -4.73
C ASP A 83 -48.68 9.31 -3.63
N GLU A 84 -49.25 9.23 -2.43
CA GLU A 84 -48.86 10.04 -1.27
C GLU A 84 -47.51 9.60 -0.70
N GLN A 85 -47.24 8.28 -0.64
CA GLN A 85 -45.93 7.76 -0.28
C GLN A 85 -44.86 8.16 -1.30
N PHE A 86 -45.18 8.04 -2.60
CA PHE A 86 -44.29 8.47 -3.67
C PHE A 86 -43.98 9.96 -3.59
N PHE A 87 -45.00 10.78 -3.33
CA PHE A 87 -44.84 12.23 -3.17
C PHE A 87 -43.97 12.58 -1.96
N ASN A 88 -44.22 11.96 -0.80
CA ASN A 88 -43.47 12.19 0.43
C ASN A 88 -41.99 11.81 0.30
N ASN A 89 -41.68 10.77 -0.50
CA ASN A 89 -40.31 10.31 -0.73
C ASN A 89 -39.67 10.87 -2.02
N SER A 90 -40.34 11.80 -2.70
CA SER A 90 -39.95 12.27 -4.04
C SER A 90 -38.52 12.83 -4.11
N VAL A 91 -38.05 13.54 -3.08
CA VAL A 91 -36.69 14.10 -3.03
C VAL A 91 -35.63 12.98 -2.96
N GLN A 92 -35.84 11.97 -2.12
CA GLN A 92 -34.93 10.84 -1.98
C GLN A 92 -34.92 9.98 -3.24
N LEU A 93 -36.09 9.76 -3.85
CA LEU A 93 -36.23 9.04 -5.11
C LEU A 93 -35.52 9.74 -6.27
N VAL A 94 -35.60 11.08 -6.34
CA VAL A 94 -34.85 11.87 -7.32
C VAL A 94 -33.34 11.76 -7.08
N HIS A 95 -32.88 11.82 -5.83
CA HIS A 95 -31.46 11.70 -5.50
C HIS A 95 -30.88 10.35 -5.91
N THR A 96 -31.52 9.24 -5.52
CA THR A 96 -31.06 7.89 -5.89
C THR A 96 -31.09 7.65 -7.39
N THR A 97 -32.06 8.24 -8.09
CA THR A 97 -32.18 8.13 -9.55
C THR A 97 -31.09 8.91 -10.26
N LYS A 98 -30.74 10.09 -9.75
CA LYS A 98 -29.59 10.85 -10.22
C LYS A 98 -28.30 10.03 -10.07
N THR A 99 -28.05 9.45 -8.90
CA THR A 99 -26.88 8.58 -8.67
C THR A 99 -26.85 7.42 -9.66
N HIS A 100 -27.97 6.74 -9.88
CA HIS A 100 -28.05 5.64 -10.84
C HIS A 100 -27.72 6.08 -12.28
N ILE A 101 -28.25 7.22 -12.73
CA ILE A 101 -27.97 7.78 -14.06
C ILE A 101 -26.50 8.18 -14.18
N GLU A 102 -25.91 8.79 -13.15
CA GLU A 102 -24.48 9.14 -13.12
C GLU A 102 -23.62 7.87 -13.20
N THR A 103 -23.96 6.81 -12.45
CA THR A 103 -23.28 5.51 -12.55
C THR A 103 -23.42 4.90 -13.95
N PHE A 104 -24.60 4.98 -14.57
CA PHE A 104 -24.81 4.49 -15.93
C PHE A 104 -23.99 5.26 -16.96
N ILE A 105 -23.96 6.59 -16.87
CA ILE A 105 -23.13 7.45 -17.74
C ILE A 105 -21.64 7.15 -17.55
N MET A 106 -21.19 6.92 -16.31
CA MET A 106 -19.81 6.49 -16.06
C MET A 106 -19.54 5.13 -16.71
N ARG A 107 -20.43 4.15 -16.55
CA ARG A 107 -20.29 2.82 -17.19
C ARG A 107 -20.27 2.87 -18.72
N MET A 108 -21.04 3.76 -19.34
CA MET A 108 -21.01 3.92 -20.81
C MET A 108 -19.68 4.46 -21.34
N LYS A 109 -18.83 5.05 -20.49
CA LYS A 109 -17.48 5.50 -20.87
C LYS A 109 -16.41 4.45 -20.61
N LEU A 110 -16.77 3.32 -20.02
CA LEU A 110 -15.88 2.20 -19.79
C LEU A 110 -15.95 1.28 -21.00
N LEU A 111 -14.79 0.88 -21.49
CA LEU A 111 -14.68 -0.16 -22.51
C LEU A 111 -14.32 -1.46 -21.78
N SER A 112 -14.97 -2.56 -22.12
CA SER A 112 -14.49 -3.89 -21.68
C SER A 112 -13.24 -4.28 -22.44
N VAL A 113 -12.44 -5.18 -21.87
CA VAL A 113 -11.29 -5.81 -22.53
C VAL A 113 -11.67 -6.35 -23.90
N ASP A 114 -12.79 -7.06 -24.02
CA ASP A 114 -13.27 -7.61 -25.31
C ASP A 114 -13.64 -6.53 -26.32
N GLN A 115 -14.29 -5.45 -25.86
CA GLN A 115 -14.60 -4.33 -26.73
C GLN A 115 -13.34 -3.64 -27.26
N ILE A 116 -12.29 -3.47 -26.44
CA ILE A 116 -11.02 -2.90 -26.90
C ILE A 116 -10.35 -3.82 -27.92
N TYR A 117 -10.30 -5.12 -27.60
CA TYR A 117 -9.73 -6.14 -28.47
C TYR A 117 -10.43 -6.20 -29.85
N GLU A 118 -11.76 -6.16 -29.88
CA GLU A 118 -12.56 -6.22 -31.11
C GLU A 118 -12.64 -4.89 -31.87
N LEU A 119 -12.72 -3.74 -31.18
CA LEU A 119 -12.86 -2.43 -31.83
C LEU A 119 -11.55 -1.93 -32.47
N GLU A 120 -10.40 -2.27 -31.89
CA GLU A 120 -9.10 -1.78 -32.34
C GLU A 120 -8.08 -2.91 -32.37
N ARG A 121 -8.03 -3.66 -33.49
CA ARG A 121 -7.05 -4.73 -33.78
C ARG A 121 -5.56 -4.30 -33.78
N LYS A 122 -5.17 -3.28 -33.03
CA LYS A 122 -3.84 -2.67 -32.94
C LYS A 122 -3.53 -2.02 -31.57
N ILE A 123 -4.35 -2.20 -30.52
CA ILE A 123 -3.96 -1.73 -29.17
C ILE A 123 -3.15 -2.83 -28.51
N THR A 124 -1.86 -2.55 -28.32
CA THR A 124 -0.94 -3.38 -27.55
C THR A 124 -1.04 -3.04 -26.05
N SER A 125 -0.52 -3.91 -25.19
CA SER A 125 -0.31 -3.57 -23.77
C SER A 125 0.56 -2.31 -23.61
N GLU A 126 1.53 -2.10 -24.51
CA GLU A 126 2.36 -0.88 -24.55
C GLU A 126 1.53 0.40 -24.70
N ASP A 127 0.49 0.37 -25.54
CA ASP A 127 -0.42 1.52 -25.71
C ASP A 127 -1.22 1.83 -24.44
N LEU A 128 -1.54 0.81 -23.62
CA LEU A 128 -2.27 0.98 -22.37
C LEU A 128 -1.43 1.67 -21.28
N TYR A 129 -0.10 1.52 -21.29
CA TYR A 129 0.77 2.29 -20.40
C TYR A 129 0.63 3.80 -20.64
N LEU A 130 0.41 4.23 -21.89
CA LEU A 130 0.21 5.64 -22.21
C LEU A 130 -1.13 6.19 -21.71
N TRP A 131 -2.09 5.31 -21.40
CA TRP A 131 -3.41 5.66 -20.91
C TRP A 131 -3.46 5.78 -19.38
N SER A 132 -2.30 5.78 -18.70
CA SER A 132 -2.21 5.89 -17.23
C SER A 132 -3.08 4.84 -16.51
N ILE A 133 -3.19 3.66 -17.12
CA ILE A 133 -3.93 2.52 -16.59
C ILE A 133 -3.09 1.83 -15.51
N PRO A 134 -3.71 1.33 -14.43
CA PRO A 134 -3.04 0.46 -13.45
C PRO A 134 -2.33 -0.75 -14.09
N ILE A 135 -1.15 -1.09 -13.58
CA ILE A 135 -0.29 -2.15 -14.13
C ILE A 135 -0.96 -3.53 -14.14
N ASP A 136 -1.71 -3.85 -13.09
CA ASP A 136 -2.48 -5.08 -12.93
C ASP A 136 -3.49 -5.28 -14.06
N ILE A 137 -4.18 -4.21 -14.49
CA ILE A 137 -5.12 -4.25 -15.61
C ILE A 137 -4.38 -4.47 -16.94
N ILE A 138 -3.19 -3.86 -17.10
CA ILE A 138 -2.37 -4.03 -18.31
C ILE A 138 -1.84 -5.47 -18.41
N GLU A 139 -1.39 -6.04 -17.30
CA GLU A 139 -0.94 -7.43 -17.22
C GLU A 139 -2.07 -8.42 -17.53
N ASN A 140 -3.25 -8.21 -16.93
CA ASN A 140 -4.43 -9.03 -17.25
C ASN A 140 -4.82 -8.92 -18.73
N TYR A 141 -4.73 -7.72 -19.32
CA TYR A 141 -4.98 -7.52 -20.74
C TYR A 141 -3.98 -8.30 -21.63
N GLU A 142 -2.69 -8.31 -21.28
CA GLU A 142 -1.69 -9.11 -22.01
C GLU A 142 -1.99 -10.62 -21.88
N ILE A 143 -2.30 -11.09 -20.66
CA ILE A 143 -2.70 -12.47 -20.42
C ILE A 143 -3.93 -12.83 -21.26
N TYR A 144 -4.93 -11.95 -21.33
CA TYR A 144 -6.12 -12.14 -22.16
C TYR A 144 -5.74 -12.27 -23.65
N ILE A 145 -4.87 -11.40 -24.17
CA ILE A 145 -4.41 -11.48 -25.57
C ILE A 145 -3.69 -12.80 -25.85
N GLU A 146 -2.83 -13.25 -24.95
CA GLU A 146 -2.01 -14.46 -25.15
C GLU A 146 -2.82 -15.76 -24.99
N THR A 147 -3.69 -15.81 -23.99
CA THR A 147 -4.35 -17.05 -23.54
C THR A 147 -5.84 -17.12 -23.87
N ASN A 148 -6.46 -15.99 -24.21
CA ASN A 148 -7.90 -15.84 -24.43
C ASN A 148 -8.74 -16.32 -23.23
N ASP A 149 -8.29 -16.00 -22.01
CA ASP A 149 -8.99 -16.33 -20.77
C ASP A 149 -10.28 -15.51 -20.61
N ILE A 150 -11.41 -16.19 -20.75
CA ILE A 150 -12.77 -15.62 -20.71
C ILE A 150 -13.06 -14.97 -19.34
N SER A 151 -12.35 -15.34 -18.27
CA SER A 151 -12.56 -14.72 -16.96
C SER A 151 -12.18 -13.23 -16.89
N LEU A 152 -11.36 -12.76 -17.84
CA LEU A 152 -10.87 -11.38 -17.93
C LEU A 152 -11.68 -10.52 -18.92
N GLU A 153 -12.64 -11.11 -19.64
CA GLU A 153 -13.43 -10.44 -20.70
C GLU A 153 -14.20 -9.21 -20.18
N ASP A 154 -14.75 -9.32 -18.97
CA ASP A 154 -15.57 -8.30 -18.32
C ASP A 154 -14.73 -7.21 -17.60
N GLU A 155 -13.40 -7.32 -17.60
CA GLU A 155 -12.55 -6.32 -16.96
C GLU A 155 -12.67 -4.98 -17.70
N MET A 156 -12.83 -3.90 -16.94
CA MET A 156 -13.14 -2.58 -17.49
C MET A 156 -11.88 -1.74 -17.60
N ILE A 157 -11.61 -1.26 -18.80
CA ILE A 157 -10.48 -0.40 -19.13
C ILE A 157 -11.00 1.01 -19.42
N THR A 158 -10.32 2.00 -18.83
CA THR A 158 -10.59 3.41 -19.09
C THR A 158 -9.36 4.08 -19.68
N ASN A 159 -9.50 4.75 -20.82
CA ASN A 159 -8.45 5.59 -21.35
C ASN A 159 -8.35 6.87 -20.50
N CYS A 160 -7.39 6.89 -19.57
CA CYS A 160 -7.08 8.07 -18.78
C CYS A 160 -6.00 8.90 -19.48
N THR A 161 -6.11 10.22 -19.36
CA THR A 161 -5.05 11.13 -19.79
C THR A 161 -4.49 11.81 -18.56
N LEU A 162 -3.16 11.78 -18.41
CA LEU A 162 -2.49 12.57 -17.38
C LEU A 162 -3.02 14.02 -17.37
N PRO A 163 -3.31 14.59 -16.20
CA PRO A 163 -2.87 14.16 -14.86
C PRO A 163 -3.80 13.16 -14.15
N ARG A 164 -4.80 12.59 -14.84
CA ARG A 164 -5.72 11.60 -14.25
C ARG A 164 -5.21 10.18 -14.40
N PHE A 165 -5.43 9.36 -13.37
CA PHE A 165 -5.00 7.98 -13.31
C PHE A 165 -5.92 7.13 -12.42
N GLY A 166 -5.69 5.82 -12.43
CA GLY A 166 -6.50 4.81 -11.75
C GLY A 166 -7.46 4.10 -12.70
N SER A 167 -8.00 2.96 -12.26
CA SER A 167 -8.87 2.08 -13.07
C SER A 167 -10.06 2.77 -13.74
N MET A 168 -10.53 3.86 -13.15
CA MET A 168 -11.69 4.66 -13.57
C MET A 168 -11.33 6.14 -13.78
N CYS A 169 -10.05 6.47 -13.93
CA CYS A 169 -9.53 7.84 -13.94
C CYS A 169 -9.97 8.68 -12.72
N GLN A 170 -10.17 8.01 -11.58
CA GLN A 170 -10.75 8.59 -10.37
C GLN A 170 -9.79 9.50 -9.61
N TYR A 171 -8.49 9.37 -9.85
CA TYR A 171 -7.45 10.16 -9.20
C TYR A 171 -6.89 11.19 -10.17
N GLU A 172 -6.45 12.32 -9.64
CA GLU A 172 -5.85 13.41 -10.41
C GLU A 172 -4.72 14.04 -9.58
N PHE A 173 -3.55 14.24 -10.19
CA PHE A 173 -2.49 15.00 -9.52
C PHE A 173 -2.90 16.46 -9.36
N TYR A 174 -3.07 16.90 -8.11
CA TYR A 174 -3.39 18.29 -7.79
C TYR A 174 -2.30 19.27 -8.27
N TYR A 175 -1.05 18.82 -8.29
CA TYR A 175 0.10 19.58 -8.77
C TYR A 175 0.76 18.84 -9.94
N TYR A 176 0.35 19.19 -11.16
CA TYR A 176 0.97 18.68 -12.38
C TYR A 176 1.57 19.84 -13.18
N HIS A 177 2.88 19.79 -13.41
CA HIS A 177 3.55 20.73 -14.30
C HIS A 177 4.02 19.98 -15.54
N ARG A 178 3.64 20.45 -16.74
CA ARG A 178 4.07 19.88 -18.02
C ARG A 178 5.60 19.85 -18.25
N ASN A 179 6.37 20.48 -17.35
CA ASN A 179 7.83 20.50 -17.43
C ASN A 179 8.46 19.32 -16.68
N TYR A 180 7.69 18.59 -15.87
CA TYR A 180 8.16 17.37 -15.24
C TYR A 180 8.13 16.24 -16.26
N SER A 181 9.27 15.56 -16.37
CA SER A 181 9.53 14.50 -17.35
C SER A 181 9.20 13.11 -16.83
N SER A 182 9.04 12.95 -15.51
CA SER A 182 8.72 11.66 -14.87
C SER A 182 7.79 11.82 -13.67
N LEU A 183 7.16 10.70 -13.27
CA LEU A 183 6.37 10.64 -12.04
C LEU A 183 7.19 11.00 -10.80
N TYR A 184 8.45 10.55 -10.75
CA TYR A 184 9.39 10.92 -9.70
C TYR A 184 9.54 12.45 -9.57
N GLU A 185 9.74 13.17 -10.68
CA GLU A 185 9.87 14.63 -10.65
C GLU A 185 8.59 15.34 -10.20
N ILE A 186 7.42 14.78 -10.54
CA ILE A 186 6.12 15.30 -10.08
C ILE A 186 6.00 15.17 -8.56
N ILE A 187 6.26 13.98 -8.02
CA ILE A 187 6.19 13.68 -6.58
C ILE A 187 7.22 14.53 -5.82
N HIS A 188 8.47 14.50 -6.28
CA HIS A 188 9.55 15.27 -5.66
C HIS A 188 9.28 16.78 -5.68
N GLY A 189 8.76 17.30 -6.80
CA GLY A 189 8.37 18.70 -6.95
C GLY A 189 7.28 19.12 -5.96
N TYR A 190 6.30 18.25 -5.72
CA TYR A 190 5.24 18.47 -4.75
C TYR A 190 5.79 18.50 -3.31
N TYR A 191 6.48 17.44 -2.88
CA TYR A 191 6.96 17.31 -1.49
C TYR A 191 8.18 18.17 -1.16
N LYS A 192 8.82 18.79 -2.16
CA LYS A 192 9.73 19.92 -1.93
C LYS A 192 9.03 21.12 -1.30
N SER A 193 7.73 21.30 -1.56
CA SER A 193 6.94 22.45 -1.10
C SER A 193 5.97 22.11 0.04
N TYR A 194 5.65 20.83 0.23
CA TYR A 194 4.70 20.34 1.21
C TYR A 194 5.36 19.25 2.08
N GLU A 195 5.17 19.33 3.39
CA GLU A 195 5.63 18.29 4.30
C GLU A 195 4.82 17.01 4.06
N TYR A 196 5.51 15.88 3.90
CA TYR A 196 4.85 14.59 3.81
C TYR A 196 4.50 14.07 5.20
N ASP A 197 3.25 13.66 5.35
CA ASP A 197 2.80 12.90 6.52
C ASP A 197 2.57 11.43 6.09
N PRO A 198 3.49 10.51 6.40
CA PRO A 198 3.36 9.12 5.99
C PRO A 198 2.17 8.44 6.66
N PRO A 199 1.45 7.56 5.92
CA PRO A 199 0.43 6.72 6.52
C PRO A 199 1.00 5.88 7.66
N ASP A 200 0.14 5.49 8.61
CA ASP A 200 0.61 4.82 9.83
C ASP A 200 1.25 3.46 9.56
N LEU A 201 0.68 2.68 8.63
CA LEU A 201 1.19 1.36 8.22
C LEU A 201 0.50 0.89 6.93
N THR A 202 1.25 0.24 6.04
CA THR A 202 0.70 -0.54 4.90
C THR A 202 0.83 -2.03 5.18
N CYS A 203 -0.11 -2.81 4.65
CA CYS A 203 -0.21 -4.25 4.88
C CYS A 203 -0.22 -5.00 3.56
N TYR A 204 0.53 -6.09 3.47
CA TYR A 204 0.38 -7.08 2.44
C TYR A 204 -0.85 -7.95 2.74
N LEU A 205 -1.83 -7.95 1.84
CA LEU A 205 -3.14 -8.60 2.06
C LEU A 205 -3.32 -9.91 1.29
N HIS A 206 -2.44 -10.22 0.34
CA HIS A 206 -2.57 -11.39 -0.52
C HIS A 206 -2.05 -12.69 0.12
N LEU A 207 -1.38 -12.58 1.28
CA LEU A 207 -0.92 -13.71 2.06
C LEU A 207 -1.61 -13.72 3.43
N GLN A 208 -2.19 -14.86 3.79
CA GLN A 208 -2.72 -15.06 5.13
C GLN A 208 -1.57 -15.42 6.07
N CYS A 209 -1.25 -14.49 6.97
CA CYS A 209 -0.13 -14.60 7.89
C CYS A 209 -0.54 -14.11 9.27
N ASN A 210 -0.47 -14.97 10.29
CA ASN A 210 -0.72 -14.55 11.66
C ASN A 210 0.59 -14.10 12.33
N ARG A 211 0.57 -12.90 12.93
CA ARG A 211 1.74 -12.34 13.63
C ARG A 211 1.56 -12.18 15.14
N ASP A 212 0.52 -12.74 15.77
CA ASP A 212 0.05 -12.69 17.20
C ASP A 212 0.70 -11.72 18.22
N TYR A 213 2.03 -11.58 18.25
CA TYR A 213 2.76 -10.64 19.09
C TYR A 213 3.00 -9.26 18.47
N ALA A 214 2.85 -9.12 17.15
CA ALA A 214 3.03 -7.87 16.43
C ALA A 214 1.68 -7.17 16.22
N SER A 215 1.55 -5.93 16.68
CA SER A 215 0.45 -5.04 16.28
C SER A 215 0.61 -4.50 14.85
N VAL A 216 1.46 -5.15 14.06
CA VAL A 216 1.95 -4.72 12.75
C VAL A 216 1.65 -5.86 11.80
N CYS A 217 0.88 -5.56 10.75
CA CYS A 217 0.56 -6.51 9.68
C CYS A 217 1.81 -6.81 8.82
N LEU A 218 1.79 -7.91 8.05
CA LEU A 218 2.88 -8.30 7.16
C LEU A 218 3.21 -7.19 6.13
N ASP A 219 4.50 -6.95 5.92
CA ASP A 219 5.02 -6.07 4.85
C ASP A 219 5.27 -6.86 3.57
N TRP A 220 5.27 -6.20 2.41
CA TRP A 220 5.70 -6.88 1.18
C TRP A 220 7.21 -7.19 1.21
N THR A 221 8.03 -6.39 1.90
CA THR A 221 9.49 -6.63 2.05
C THR A 221 9.82 -7.83 2.96
N GLU A 222 8.79 -8.43 3.55
CA GLU A 222 8.86 -9.56 4.46
C GLU A 222 8.45 -10.88 3.81
N ILE A 223 8.32 -10.89 2.49
CA ILE A 223 8.00 -12.08 1.70
C ILE A 223 9.28 -12.52 0.99
N CYS A 224 9.58 -13.82 1.05
CA CYS A 224 10.77 -14.42 0.43
C CYS A 224 12.06 -13.70 0.80
N ASN A 225 12.19 -13.26 2.05
CA ASN A 225 13.32 -12.51 2.54
C ASN A 225 14.31 -13.38 3.35
N GLY A 226 14.06 -14.68 3.43
CA GLY A 226 14.84 -15.65 4.17
C GLY A 226 14.64 -15.57 5.69
N LYS A 227 13.58 -14.89 6.16
CA LYS A 227 13.20 -14.79 7.57
C LYS A 227 11.73 -15.13 7.68
N LEU A 228 11.41 -16.01 8.62
CA LEU A 228 10.03 -16.29 8.94
C LEU A 228 9.46 -15.10 9.71
N ASP A 229 8.40 -14.51 9.18
CA ASP A 229 7.65 -13.42 9.76
C ASP A 229 6.26 -13.89 10.24
N CYS A 230 5.76 -15.02 9.72
CA CYS A 230 4.50 -15.65 10.09
C CYS A 230 4.65 -16.70 11.22
N LEU A 231 3.69 -16.74 12.14
CA LEU A 231 3.69 -17.66 13.30
C LEU A 231 3.02 -19.00 13.04
N ASP A 232 2.02 -18.99 12.16
CA ASP A 232 1.14 -20.12 11.87
C ASP A 232 1.66 -21.03 10.75
N GLY A 233 2.85 -20.73 10.22
CA GLY A 233 3.55 -21.50 9.21
C GLY A 233 4.55 -20.64 8.44
N PRO A 234 5.42 -21.24 7.62
CA PRO A 234 6.39 -20.53 6.80
C PRO A 234 5.78 -19.95 5.52
N TYR A 235 4.54 -19.45 5.57
CA TYR A 235 3.78 -19.07 4.37
C TYR A 235 4.42 -17.93 3.59
N ASP A 236 5.11 -17.03 4.29
CA ASP A 236 5.85 -15.91 3.74
C ASP A 236 7.15 -16.34 3.03
N GLU A 237 7.66 -17.53 3.34
CA GLU A 237 8.86 -18.11 2.76
C GLU A 237 8.56 -19.36 1.89
N GLU A 238 7.26 -19.66 1.69
CA GLU A 238 6.83 -20.81 0.91
C GLU A 238 6.95 -20.53 -0.59
N HIS A 239 7.42 -21.51 -1.36
CA HIS A 239 7.59 -21.42 -2.82
C HIS A 239 8.56 -20.35 -3.34
N CYS A 240 9.30 -19.67 -2.47
CA CYS A 240 10.28 -18.64 -2.86
C CYS A 240 11.42 -19.15 -3.74
N TRP A 241 11.73 -20.45 -3.68
CA TRP A 241 12.71 -21.11 -4.56
C TRP A 241 12.42 -20.88 -6.05
N GLN A 242 11.17 -20.64 -6.43
CA GLN A 242 10.80 -20.35 -7.82
C GLN A 242 11.45 -19.05 -8.33
N LEU A 243 11.73 -18.10 -7.43
CA LEU A 243 12.42 -16.84 -7.74
C LEU A 243 13.94 -17.03 -7.83
N GLU A 244 14.51 -18.04 -7.17
CA GLU A 244 15.95 -18.31 -7.15
C GLU A 244 16.47 -19.02 -8.41
N PHE A 245 15.59 -19.71 -9.15
CA PHE A 245 15.95 -20.42 -10.39
C PHE A 245 15.82 -19.57 -11.66
N ILE A 246 15.58 -18.27 -11.53
CA ILE A 246 15.47 -17.38 -12.70
C ILE A 246 16.89 -17.13 -13.25
N GLU A 247 17.19 -17.74 -14.40
CA GLU A 247 18.36 -17.38 -15.20
C GLU A 247 18.00 -16.18 -16.08
N CYS A 248 18.63 -15.03 -15.81
CA CYS A 248 18.47 -13.83 -16.62
C CYS A 248 19.09 -14.01 -18.02
N ASN A 249 18.58 -13.27 -19.00
CA ASN A 249 19.10 -13.27 -20.36
C ASN A 249 20.52 -12.65 -20.43
N GLU A 250 21.25 -12.88 -21.54
CA GLU A 250 22.61 -12.34 -21.75
C GLU A 250 22.71 -10.80 -21.69
N HIS A 251 21.58 -10.09 -21.83
CA HIS A 251 21.48 -8.63 -21.80
C HIS A 251 20.85 -8.08 -20.51
N GLU A 252 20.64 -8.94 -19.53
CA GLU A 252 20.08 -8.59 -18.23
C GLU A 252 21.14 -8.79 -17.13
N TYR A 253 20.95 -8.05 -16.05
CA TYR A 253 21.68 -8.17 -14.80
C TYR A 253 20.77 -8.84 -13.78
N GLN A 254 21.33 -9.83 -13.08
CA GLN A 254 20.65 -10.51 -11.98
C GLN A 254 20.93 -9.78 -10.68
N CYS A 255 19.90 -9.17 -10.11
CA CYS A 255 19.90 -8.63 -8.76
C CYS A 255 20.18 -9.73 -7.73
N GLN A 256 20.68 -9.37 -6.55
CA GLN A 256 21.00 -10.35 -5.51
C GLN A 256 19.76 -11.09 -4.95
N ASN A 257 18.57 -10.51 -5.08
CA ASN A 257 17.28 -11.12 -4.78
C ASN A 257 16.71 -11.99 -5.91
N GLY A 258 17.43 -12.16 -7.03
CA GLY A 258 17.03 -12.99 -8.18
C GLY A 258 16.24 -12.26 -9.27
N LEU A 259 15.87 -10.99 -9.06
CA LEU A 259 15.20 -10.17 -10.09
C LEU A 259 16.15 -9.90 -11.27
N CYS A 260 15.62 -9.96 -12.50
CA CYS A 260 16.36 -9.59 -13.70
C CYS A 260 16.01 -8.18 -14.14
N ILE A 261 17.01 -7.32 -14.32
CA ILE A 261 16.85 -5.97 -14.87
C ILE A 261 17.69 -5.83 -16.14
N PRO A 262 17.31 -4.97 -17.11
CA PRO A 262 18.17 -4.65 -18.24
C PRO A 262 19.55 -4.12 -17.81
N ASN A 263 20.62 -4.56 -18.49
CA ASN A 263 22.00 -4.11 -18.19
C ASN A 263 22.21 -2.59 -18.29
N GLU A 264 21.33 -1.87 -19.00
CA GLU A 264 21.37 -0.42 -19.11
C GLU A 264 21.05 0.31 -17.80
N PHE A 265 20.38 -0.37 -16.87
CA PHE A 265 20.02 0.14 -15.54
C PHE A 265 21.04 -0.20 -14.46
N VAL A 266 22.16 -0.82 -14.83
CA VAL A 266 23.22 -1.13 -13.86
C VAL A 266 24.09 0.12 -13.67
N ASN A 267 24.08 0.69 -12.46
CA ASN A 267 24.81 1.91 -12.11
C ASN A 267 24.39 3.14 -12.91
N ASP A 268 23.12 3.23 -13.28
CA ASP A 268 22.59 4.36 -14.02
C ASP A 268 22.22 5.51 -13.06
N ASN A 269 21.73 5.19 -11.85
CA ASN A 269 21.20 6.17 -10.92
C ASN A 269 21.22 5.72 -9.45
N VAL A 270 22.11 6.34 -8.67
CA VAL A 270 22.27 6.11 -7.22
C VAL A 270 21.03 6.44 -6.37
N ILE A 271 20.01 7.10 -6.95
CA ILE A 271 18.78 7.51 -6.25
C ILE A 271 17.60 6.60 -6.56
N ASN A 272 17.53 6.08 -7.79
CA ASN A 272 16.42 5.27 -8.27
C ASN A 272 16.95 3.86 -8.54
N PHE A 273 16.83 3.00 -7.54
CA PHE A 273 17.25 1.60 -7.66
C PHE A 273 16.23 0.84 -8.49
N ASP A 274 16.70 0.12 -9.50
CA ASP A 274 15.90 -0.79 -10.31
C ASP A 274 15.86 -2.19 -9.66
N CYS A 275 16.94 -2.58 -8.98
CA CYS A 275 16.88 -3.72 -8.08
C CYS A 275 16.21 -3.35 -6.76
N LEU A 276 15.19 -4.12 -6.34
CA LEU A 276 14.50 -3.94 -5.05
C LEU A 276 15.47 -4.03 -3.86
N ASP A 277 16.54 -4.81 -3.99
CA ASP A 277 17.59 -4.97 -2.96
C ASP A 277 18.78 -4.02 -3.13
N ARG A 278 18.74 -3.14 -4.15
CA ARG A 278 19.75 -2.12 -4.47
C ARG A 278 21.11 -2.67 -4.91
N SER A 279 21.13 -3.92 -5.39
CA SER A 279 22.37 -4.60 -5.81
C SER A 279 22.94 -4.10 -7.16
N ASP A 280 22.13 -3.40 -7.95
CA ASP A 280 22.47 -2.71 -9.19
C ASP A 280 23.46 -1.56 -9.03
N GLU A 281 23.49 -0.90 -7.86
CA GLU A 281 24.27 0.30 -7.61
C GLU A 281 25.59 0.03 -6.84
N ILE A 282 26.73 0.51 -7.36
CA ILE A 282 28.12 0.30 -6.87
C ILE A 282 28.34 0.88 -5.46
N ASN A 283 27.43 1.74 -4.97
CA ASN A 283 27.63 2.43 -3.71
C ASN A 283 26.36 2.67 -2.90
N PRO A 284 25.77 1.61 -2.32
CA PRO A 284 24.55 1.71 -1.53
C PRO A 284 24.71 2.55 -0.25
N ASN A 285 25.93 3.01 0.09
CA ASN A 285 26.22 3.71 1.34
C ASN A 285 26.69 5.17 1.20
N LEU A 286 27.07 5.67 0.00
CA LEU A 286 27.73 6.99 -0.08
C LEU A 286 26.81 8.21 -0.25
N ASP A 287 25.52 8.06 -0.54
CA ASP A 287 24.57 9.20 -0.53
C ASP A 287 23.15 8.89 0.00
N VAL A 288 22.88 7.64 0.43
CA VAL A 288 21.58 7.20 0.96
C VAL A 288 21.21 7.96 2.25
N TYR A 289 22.18 8.31 3.09
CA TYR A 289 21.94 8.99 4.37
C TYR A 289 21.37 10.42 4.23
N ARG A 290 21.58 11.10 3.09
CA ARG A 290 21.02 12.44 2.84
C ARG A 290 19.63 12.39 2.21
N ILE A 291 19.33 11.33 1.46
CA ILE A 291 18.06 11.12 0.77
C ILE A 291 17.03 10.50 1.72
N MET A 292 17.46 9.64 2.65
CA MET A 292 16.66 9.05 3.74
C MET A 292 15.92 10.05 4.64
N HIS A 293 16.26 11.34 4.60
CA HIS A 293 15.58 12.38 5.37
C HIS A 293 14.34 12.96 4.70
N ARG A 294 14.06 12.57 3.45
CA ARG A 294 12.80 12.88 2.80
C ARG A 294 12.07 11.57 2.57
N GLN A 295 11.19 11.23 3.51
CA GLN A 295 10.27 10.11 3.39
C GLN A 295 9.24 10.38 2.28
N GLU A 296 9.60 10.91 1.11
CA GLU A 296 8.63 11.13 0.05
C GLU A 296 8.06 9.76 -0.37
N PRO A 297 6.74 9.65 -0.69
CA PRO A 297 6.15 8.42 -1.22
C PRO A 297 6.64 8.25 -2.65
N ALA A 298 7.91 7.85 -2.77
CA ALA A 298 8.66 7.85 -4.00
C ALA A 298 9.48 6.56 -4.12
N PHE A 299 9.78 6.27 -5.38
CA PHE A 299 10.67 5.20 -5.82
C PHE A 299 12.00 5.25 -5.03
N GLY A 300 12.39 4.11 -4.48
CA GLY A 300 13.63 3.93 -3.71
C GLY A 300 13.51 3.84 -2.18
N TYR A 301 12.36 4.21 -1.60
CA TYR A 301 12.10 4.00 -0.16
C TYR A 301 10.97 3.00 0.11
N GLU A 302 9.80 3.20 -0.49
CA GLU A 302 8.67 2.26 -0.35
C GLU A 302 8.82 1.03 -1.25
N ASP A 303 9.59 1.14 -2.34
CA ASP A 303 9.85 0.10 -3.34
C ASP A 303 11.24 -0.55 -3.17
N ALA A 304 11.83 -0.46 -1.97
CA ALA A 304 13.15 -1.00 -1.71
C ALA A 304 13.21 -1.77 -0.40
N ILE A 305 14.09 -2.78 -0.40
CA ILE A 305 14.43 -3.61 0.75
C ILE A 305 15.58 -2.94 1.50
N CYS A 306 15.34 -2.55 2.75
CA CYS A 306 16.37 -2.02 3.63
C CYS A 306 17.06 -3.13 4.42
N GLN A 307 18.27 -3.47 3.99
CA GLN A 307 19.16 -4.39 4.68
C GLN A 307 19.64 -3.80 6.02
N ASN A 308 20.03 -4.65 6.97
CA ASN A 308 20.51 -4.33 8.34
C ASN A 308 19.47 -3.99 9.41
N ARG A 309 18.19 -4.28 9.18
CA ARG A 309 17.17 -4.26 10.25
C ARG A 309 16.81 -5.67 10.68
N PHE A 310 16.88 -5.93 11.99
CA PHE A 310 16.66 -7.27 12.56
C PHE A 310 15.21 -7.74 12.41
N LEU A 311 14.24 -6.86 12.66
CA LEU A 311 12.82 -7.22 12.80
C LEU A 311 11.98 -7.10 11.53
N THR A 312 12.48 -6.40 10.52
CA THR A 312 11.75 -6.12 9.27
C THR A 312 12.76 -5.65 8.23
N ASN A 313 12.54 -5.94 6.95
CA ASN A 313 13.34 -5.35 5.88
C ASN A 313 12.72 -4.06 5.32
N SER A 314 11.61 -3.59 5.90
CA SER A 314 11.00 -2.33 5.50
C SER A 314 11.93 -1.16 5.79
N CYS A 315 12.00 -0.23 4.86
CA CYS A 315 12.73 1.02 5.06
C CYS A 315 12.04 1.94 6.08
N PHE A 316 10.74 1.73 6.35
CA PHE A 316 9.92 2.62 7.17
C PHE A 316 10.21 2.55 8.67
N GLU A 317 10.78 3.62 9.23
CA GLU A 317 11.18 3.70 10.65
C GLU A 317 10.02 3.44 11.63
N LYS A 318 8.82 3.98 11.36
CA LYS A 318 7.67 3.79 12.26
C LYS A 318 7.32 2.30 12.38
N ARG A 319 7.48 1.50 11.32
CA ARG A 319 7.22 0.06 11.35
C ARG A 319 8.18 -0.64 12.32
N HIS A 320 9.47 -0.34 12.23
CA HIS A 320 10.47 -0.88 13.14
C HIS A 320 10.17 -0.52 14.61
N ASP A 321 9.79 0.73 14.87
CA ASP A 321 9.40 1.20 16.21
C ASP A 321 8.16 0.47 16.75
N LEU A 322 7.15 0.23 15.90
CA LEU A 322 5.94 -0.50 16.29
C LEU A 322 6.25 -1.97 16.59
N LEU A 323 7.08 -2.62 15.77
CA LEU A 323 7.54 -3.99 16.02
C LEU A 323 8.31 -4.09 17.34
N LEU A 324 9.25 -3.17 17.60
CA LEU A 324 9.94 -3.10 18.90
C LEU A 324 8.97 -2.90 20.06
N LYS A 325 8.03 -1.94 19.97
CA LYS A 325 7.03 -1.72 21.01
C LYS A 325 6.19 -2.97 21.28
N SER A 326 5.84 -3.72 20.23
CA SER A 326 5.03 -4.94 20.33
C SER A 326 5.78 -6.04 21.09
N ILE A 327 7.04 -6.30 20.74
CA ILE A 327 7.93 -7.25 21.43
C ILE A 327 8.10 -6.87 22.91
N PHE A 328 8.32 -5.58 23.17
CA PHE A 328 8.52 -5.09 24.53
C PHE A 328 7.24 -4.80 25.32
N SER A 329 6.06 -5.14 24.77
CA SER A 329 4.78 -5.06 25.49
C SER A 329 4.51 -6.31 26.34
N ILE A 330 5.16 -7.44 26.04
CA ILE A 330 4.91 -8.75 26.65
C ILE A 330 6.03 -9.09 27.63
N LYS A 331 5.92 -8.49 28.82
CA LYS A 331 6.90 -8.64 29.90
C LYS A 331 6.64 -9.87 30.77
N ASP A 332 7.67 -10.65 31.08
CA ASP A 332 7.62 -11.69 32.12
C ASP A 332 7.57 -11.06 33.54
N GLN A 333 6.71 -11.60 34.41
CA GLN A 333 6.53 -11.12 35.78
C GLN A 333 7.79 -11.24 36.65
N SER A 334 8.67 -12.19 36.36
CA SER A 334 9.95 -12.42 37.04
C SER A 334 10.98 -11.33 36.77
N ILE A 335 10.87 -10.60 35.66
CA ILE A 335 11.80 -9.53 35.31
C ILE A 335 11.43 -8.27 36.09
N SER A 336 12.37 -7.68 36.82
CA SER A 336 12.11 -6.44 37.57
C SER A 336 11.79 -5.27 36.63
N ASN A 337 11.01 -4.29 37.08
CA ASN A 337 10.70 -3.09 36.28
C ASN A 337 11.97 -2.32 35.87
N GLN A 338 12.99 -2.32 36.73
CA GLN A 338 14.25 -1.65 36.48
C GLN A 338 15.04 -2.35 35.37
N CYS A 339 15.08 -3.69 35.38
CA CYS A 339 15.71 -4.49 34.33
C CYS A 339 14.97 -4.38 32.99
N TRP A 340 13.64 -4.43 33.03
CA TRP A 340 12.82 -4.29 31.83
C TRP A 340 13.00 -2.91 31.18
N PHE A 341 12.98 -1.84 31.97
CA PHE A 341 13.24 -0.49 31.47
C PHE A 341 14.65 -0.35 30.87
N ALA A 342 15.67 -0.89 31.55
CA ALA A 342 17.04 -0.85 31.05
C ALA A 342 17.19 -1.64 29.73
N LEU A 343 16.49 -2.77 29.60
CA LEU A 343 16.46 -3.57 28.38
C LEU A 343 15.76 -2.83 27.22
N GLN A 344 14.57 -2.25 27.48
CA GLN A 344 13.84 -1.43 26.49
C GLN A 344 14.71 -0.27 25.98
N TYR A 345 15.39 0.42 26.89
CA TYR A 345 16.27 1.54 26.53
C TYR A 345 17.48 1.08 25.73
N TYR A 346 18.09 -0.06 26.11
CA TYR A 346 19.24 -0.64 25.42
C TYR A 346 18.95 -0.96 23.94
N PHE A 347 17.77 -1.52 23.67
CA PHE A 347 17.29 -1.84 22.32
C PHE A 347 16.64 -0.65 21.60
N GLY A 348 16.76 0.56 22.13
CA GLY A 348 16.40 1.78 21.40
C GLY A 348 14.93 2.17 21.45
N ILE A 349 14.12 1.63 22.38
CA ILE A 349 12.81 2.22 22.69
C ILE A 349 13.04 3.56 23.38
N LYS A 350 13.16 4.60 22.57
CA LYS A 350 13.40 5.97 23.03
C LYS A 350 12.08 6.57 23.48
N ASN A 351 12.02 7.01 24.74
CA ASN A 351 11.06 8.05 25.12
C ASN A 351 11.52 9.36 24.50
N SER A 352 10.61 10.07 23.80
CA SER A 352 10.83 11.33 23.08
C SER A 352 11.33 12.51 23.94
N MET A 353 11.63 12.29 25.22
CA MET A 353 11.88 13.32 26.23
C MET A 353 13.35 13.73 26.39
N TYR A 354 14.30 13.09 25.70
CA TYR A 354 15.74 13.21 26.01
C TYR A 354 16.57 13.75 24.83
N SER A 355 17.43 14.74 25.10
CA SER A 355 18.40 15.28 24.15
C SER A 355 19.54 14.30 23.86
N SER A 356 20.23 14.45 22.72
CA SER A 356 21.33 13.56 22.29
C SER A 356 22.43 13.35 23.34
N LEU A 357 22.80 14.40 24.09
CA LEU A 357 23.78 14.32 25.17
C LEU A 357 23.29 13.46 26.36
N SER A 358 21.98 13.49 26.64
CA SER A 358 21.38 12.67 27.70
C SER A 358 21.21 11.20 27.31
N ILE A 359 21.13 10.89 26.01
CA ILE A 359 21.02 9.50 25.52
C ILE A 359 22.25 8.67 25.87
N ASN A 360 23.45 9.23 25.69
CA ASN A 360 24.70 8.51 25.99
C ASN A 360 24.87 8.21 27.48
N ILE A 361 24.48 9.15 28.34
CA ILE A 361 24.52 8.97 29.80
C ILE A 361 23.54 7.88 30.22
N MET A 362 22.31 7.94 29.71
CA MET A 362 21.28 6.95 30.00
C MET A 362 21.65 5.56 29.48
N ASN A 363 22.28 5.46 28.31
CA ASN A 363 22.79 4.18 27.78
C ASN A 363 23.80 3.53 28.72
N ASN A 364 24.74 4.30 29.26
CA ASN A 364 25.72 3.77 30.21
C ASN A 364 25.06 3.33 31.51
N ILE A 365 24.10 4.10 32.03
CA ILE A 365 23.33 3.74 33.23
C ILE A 365 22.56 2.42 32.99
N CYS A 366 21.88 2.28 31.85
CA CYS A 366 21.12 1.07 31.53
C CYS A 366 22.04 -0.16 31.37
N LYS A 367 23.20 0.01 30.73
CA LYS A 367 24.22 -1.06 30.63
C LYS A 367 24.70 -1.52 32.01
N THR A 368 24.92 -0.59 32.95
CA THR A 368 25.30 -0.94 34.32
C THR A 368 24.19 -1.68 35.05
N ILE A 369 22.94 -1.18 34.95
CA ILE A 369 21.76 -1.84 35.54
C ILE A 369 21.62 -3.27 35.03
N LEU A 370 21.76 -3.49 33.71
CA LEU A 370 21.65 -4.82 33.12
C LEU A 370 22.70 -5.79 33.68
N LYS A 371 23.94 -5.34 33.86
CA LYS A 371 25.03 -6.19 34.36
C LYS A 371 24.97 -6.47 35.86
N GLU A 372 24.56 -5.49 36.66
CA GLU A 372 24.67 -5.57 38.11
C GLU A 372 23.38 -6.02 38.81
N ASN A 373 22.21 -5.69 38.25
CA ASN A 373 20.93 -5.85 38.93
C ASN A 373 19.99 -6.86 38.27
N CYS A 374 20.34 -7.38 37.09
CA CYS A 374 19.48 -8.29 36.32
C CYS A 374 20.07 -9.70 36.28
N SER A 375 19.22 -10.68 35.95
CA SER A 375 19.69 -12.04 35.71
C SER A 375 20.67 -12.07 34.54
N GLU A 376 21.59 -13.03 34.56
CA GLU A 376 22.58 -13.22 33.48
C GLU A 376 21.91 -13.43 32.12
N THR A 377 20.73 -14.05 32.12
CA THR A 377 19.93 -14.34 30.94
C THR A 377 18.53 -13.77 31.12
N LEU A 378 18.02 -13.09 30.09
CA LEU A 378 16.67 -12.56 30.04
C LEU A 378 15.96 -13.12 28.81
N VAL A 379 14.77 -13.70 29.00
CA VAL A 379 13.90 -14.13 27.89
C VAL A 379 12.91 -13.01 27.60
N PHE A 380 12.81 -12.58 26.34
CA PHE A 380 11.93 -11.49 25.92
C PHE A 380 11.65 -11.60 24.42
N PRO A 381 10.40 -11.48 23.95
CA PRO A 381 9.17 -11.37 24.73
C PRO A 381 8.90 -12.66 25.53
N ASN A 382 7.96 -12.64 26.48
CA ASN A 382 7.59 -13.83 27.27
C ASN A 382 6.72 -14.85 26.52
N ILE A 383 6.90 -14.92 25.21
CA ILE A 383 6.19 -15.83 24.31
C ILE A 383 7.16 -16.24 23.21
N PRO A 384 6.95 -17.42 22.60
CA PRO A 384 7.74 -17.83 21.45
C PRO A 384 7.52 -16.85 20.29
N ILE A 385 8.60 -16.55 19.59
CA ILE A 385 8.58 -15.70 18.40
C ILE A 385 8.49 -16.49 17.10
N PHE A 386 8.87 -17.78 17.11
CA PHE A 386 8.72 -18.68 15.95
C PHE A 386 8.21 -20.05 16.38
N PHE A 387 7.35 -20.64 15.54
CA PHE A 387 6.85 -22.03 15.62
C PHE A 387 6.32 -22.46 16.99
N GLY A 388 5.87 -21.51 17.82
CA GLY A 388 5.37 -21.77 19.17
C GLY A 388 6.42 -22.29 20.17
N HIS A 389 7.72 -22.32 19.83
CA HIS A 389 8.73 -22.94 20.70
C HIS A 389 10.14 -22.30 20.65
N ILE A 390 10.36 -21.30 19.80
CA ILE A 390 11.62 -20.54 19.70
C ILE A 390 11.50 -19.21 20.43
N TYR A 391 12.47 -18.89 21.29
CA TYR A 391 12.49 -17.70 22.15
C TYR A 391 13.72 -16.84 21.89
N MET A 392 13.58 -15.52 22.06
CA MET A 392 14.72 -14.60 22.13
C MET A 392 15.29 -14.55 23.54
N VAL A 393 16.61 -14.71 23.65
CA VAL A 393 17.34 -14.71 24.91
C VAL A 393 18.49 -13.71 24.85
N PHE A 394 18.48 -12.73 25.76
CA PHE A 394 19.54 -11.75 25.89
C PHE A 394 20.46 -12.10 27.07
N ASN A 395 21.76 -12.08 26.81
CA ASN A 395 22.79 -12.24 27.82
C ASN A 395 23.20 -10.85 28.35
N THR A 396 23.06 -10.61 29.64
CA THR A 396 23.39 -9.31 30.22
C THR A 396 24.90 -9.11 30.45
N ASN A 397 25.67 -10.20 30.57
CA ASN A 397 27.13 -10.17 30.69
C ASN A 397 27.78 -9.83 29.35
N ASN A 398 27.29 -10.45 28.28
CA ASN A 398 27.71 -10.18 26.91
C ASN A 398 26.63 -9.38 26.20
N LEU A 399 26.77 -8.05 26.21
CA LEU A 399 25.85 -7.06 25.59
C LEU A 399 25.83 -7.15 24.04
N SER A 400 25.82 -8.35 23.48
CA SER A 400 25.68 -8.64 22.05
C SER A 400 24.22 -8.70 21.63
N PHE A 401 23.96 -8.94 20.34
CA PHE A 401 22.62 -9.24 19.84
C PHE A 401 22.00 -10.46 20.58
N PRO A 402 20.66 -10.48 20.74
CA PRO A 402 19.97 -11.58 21.42
C PRO A 402 20.16 -12.89 20.65
N TYR A 403 20.19 -13.99 21.36
CA TYR A 403 20.26 -15.35 20.82
C TYR A 403 18.85 -15.88 20.53
N LEU A 404 18.72 -16.71 19.50
CA LEU A 404 17.51 -17.50 19.26
C LEU A 404 17.68 -18.86 19.94
N CYS A 405 16.78 -19.20 20.86
CA CYS A 405 16.89 -20.40 21.67
C CYS A 405 15.63 -21.26 21.57
N SER A 406 15.81 -22.58 21.50
CA SER A 406 14.73 -23.55 21.46
C SER A 406 14.87 -24.60 22.56
N ASN A 407 13.73 -25.04 23.10
CA ASN A 407 13.64 -26.19 24.01
C ASN A 407 13.63 -27.52 23.26
N GLN A 408 13.42 -27.52 21.93
CA GLN A 408 13.36 -28.72 21.13
C GLN A 408 14.76 -29.13 20.66
N SER A 409 15.05 -30.43 20.73
CA SER A 409 16.40 -30.98 20.56
C SER A 409 16.88 -31.11 19.12
N HIS A 410 16.07 -30.73 18.13
CA HIS A 410 16.32 -31.02 16.70
C HIS A 410 17.44 -30.22 16.05
N PHE A 411 17.94 -29.22 16.75
CA PHE A 411 18.93 -28.33 16.18
C PHE A 411 20.37 -28.66 16.57
N THR A 412 21.28 -28.54 15.59
CA THR A 412 22.75 -28.56 15.75
C THR A 412 23.24 -27.15 16.06
N TYR A 413 23.46 -26.82 17.34
CA TYR A 413 23.71 -25.43 17.77
C TYR A 413 25.00 -25.24 18.58
N ASP A 414 25.52 -24.00 18.52
CA ASP A 414 26.82 -23.56 19.06
C ASP A 414 26.87 -23.45 20.60
N ILE A 415 25.76 -23.12 21.28
CA ILE A 415 25.76 -22.79 22.73
C ILE A 415 24.48 -23.30 23.43
N SER A 416 24.61 -23.73 24.70
CA SER A 416 23.49 -24.07 25.58
C SER A 416 23.30 -23.01 26.67
N ILE A 417 22.12 -22.39 26.75
CA ILE A 417 21.75 -21.36 27.75
C ILE A 417 20.49 -21.82 28.48
N ASN A 418 20.53 -21.96 29.81
CA ASN A 418 19.39 -22.42 30.63
C ASN A 418 18.67 -23.68 30.09
N TYR A 419 19.43 -24.69 29.67
CA TYR A 419 18.93 -25.93 29.06
C TYR A 419 18.26 -25.76 27.69
N MET A 420 18.21 -24.54 27.15
CA MET A 420 17.82 -24.25 25.78
C MET A 420 19.05 -24.32 24.87
N LYS A 421 18.87 -24.83 23.66
CA LYS A 421 19.93 -24.78 22.64
C LYS A 421 19.77 -23.48 21.84
N CYS A 422 20.86 -22.75 21.62
CA CYS A 422 20.82 -21.37 21.12
C CYS A 422 21.75 -21.12 19.92
N LEU A 423 21.30 -20.26 18.99
CA LEU A 423 22.06 -19.69 17.88
C LEU A 423 22.30 -18.20 18.06
N SER A 424 23.47 -17.75 17.60
CA SER A 424 23.73 -16.32 17.40
C SER A 424 22.92 -15.80 16.20
N THR A 425 22.25 -14.67 16.39
CA THR A 425 21.46 -13.99 15.36
C THR A 425 22.30 -13.32 14.27
N ASP A 426 23.61 -13.13 14.51
CA ASP A 426 24.52 -12.51 13.53
C ASP A 426 24.85 -13.42 12.34
N LEU A 427 24.43 -14.69 12.33
CA LEU A 427 24.92 -15.62 11.30
C LEU A 427 23.98 -16.62 10.65
N ASN A 428 22.81 -17.02 11.19
CA ASN A 428 22.12 -18.18 10.60
C ASN A 428 20.62 -18.28 10.94
N LEU A 429 19.77 -17.44 10.34
CA LEU A 429 18.31 -17.73 10.26
C LEU A 429 18.01 -18.74 9.14
N GLN A 430 18.74 -18.67 8.03
CA GLN A 430 18.60 -19.56 6.86
C GLN A 430 18.79 -21.06 7.21
N LEU A 431 19.76 -21.40 8.09
CA LEU A 431 19.96 -22.78 8.56
C LEU A 431 18.84 -23.30 9.48
N ILE A 432 18.10 -22.43 10.18
CA ILE A 432 16.95 -22.87 11.01
C ILE A 432 15.79 -23.24 10.08
N ILE A 433 15.59 -22.41 9.04
CA ILE A 433 14.53 -22.55 8.04
C ILE A 433 14.73 -23.81 7.20
N GLU A 434 15.93 -24.07 6.68
CA GLU A 434 16.23 -25.28 5.89
C GLU A 434 16.01 -26.59 6.67
N ASN A 435 16.23 -26.59 7.99
CA ASN A 435 16.06 -27.79 8.83
C ASN A 435 14.61 -28.00 9.31
N GLU A 436 13.77 -26.96 9.35
CA GLU A 436 12.35 -27.05 9.71
C GLU A 436 11.44 -27.23 8.47
N ILE A 437 11.82 -26.69 7.29
CA ILE A 437 11.05 -26.81 6.03
C ILE A 437 11.26 -28.17 5.33
N THR A 438 12.24 -28.98 5.73
CA THR A 438 12.53 -30.31 5.12
C THR A 438 11.58 -31.44 5.53
N TRP A 439 10.32 -31.15 5.92
CA TRP A 439 9.30 -32.15 6.25
C TRP A 439 7.96 -31.94 5.53
#